data_AF-A0AAD8PQE8-F1
#
_entry.id   AF-A0AAD8PQE8-F1
#
_cell.length_a   1.000
_cell.length_b   1.000
_cell.length_c   1.000
_cell.angle_alpha   90.00
_cell.angle_beta   90.00
_cell.angle_gamma   90.00
#
_symmetry.space_group_name_H-M   'P 1'
#
loop_
_entity.id
_entity.type
_entity.pdbx_description
1 polymer ?
#
loop_
_entity_poly.entity_id
_entity_poly.type
_entity_poly.pdbx_seq_one_letter_code
_entity_poly.pdbx_strand_id
1 'polypeptide(L)'
;MDPSARASQPGREVRNTYDTDTVVVDSRTGHWTAPFHDGSGHSYAAISEPNGAFVGNNKASNTAGINEAYEGRHDGLNSPFGVSQLWTKPTEALPEIPQTEVFYIGSPDNILGVNWREGFSRGGLPDSVSEGGYTLSNTGTQIAAYWPSTLLQASNGDVVEVFYEYKAPKFQEQTAVGITASPGSALVILPREVIRSAGERTTSSSARIIYRDTDGRLQNYDRSSGGQKVTSSGQLLGTVDSNFTMAGFAVARLDSGSGGSGALNTWILYQDSKTGKISYLYEDDTTGWKGPETDAVFEGANNPTQLACVTASSAKVPQVPLVASHDLSHCSF
;
A
#
# COMPACT_ATOMS: atom_id res chain seq x y z
N MET A 1 -31.71 -39.53 -45.11
CA MET A 1 -31.56 -38.06 -45.20
C MET A 1 -30.73 -37.61 -44.01
N ASP A 2 -29.84 -36.70 -44.30
CA ASP A 2 -28.64 -36.26 -43.59
C ASP A 2 -28.91 -35.59 -42.21
N PRO A 3 -28.11 -35.81 -41.15
CA PRO A 3 -28.16 -35.04 -39.92
C PRO A 3 -27.20 -33.84 -39.99
N SER A 4 -27.72 -32.61 -40.05
CA SER A 4 -26.88 -31.42 -39.96
C SER A 4 -26.64 -31.00 -38.51
N ALA A 5 -25.36 -31.04 -38.15
CA ALA A 5 -24.80 -30.63 -36.88
C ALA A 5 -24.97 -29.12 -36.62
N ARG A 6 -25.31 -28.75 -35.38
CA ARG A 6 -24.98 -27.44 -34.82
C ARG A 6 -23.94 -27.61 -33.72
N ALA A 7 -22.77 -27.06 -34.00
CA ALA A 7 -21.63 -26.99 -33.11
C ALA A 7 -21.99 -26.17 -31.85
N SER A 8 -21.84 -26.80 -30.69
CA SER A 8 -21.68 -26.11 -29.41
C SER A 8 -20.29 -25.48 -29.37
N GLN A 9 -20.21 -24.15 -29.27
CA GLN A 9 -18.96 -23.50 -28.87
C GLN A 9 -18.74 -23.70 -27.37
N PRO A 10 -17.55 -24.14 -26.93
CA PRO A 10 -17.23 -24.23 -25.51
C PRO A 10 -16.99 -22.82 -24.96
N GLY A 11 -17.88 -22.37 -24.08
CA GLY A 11 -17.61 -21.24 -23.20
C GLY A 11 -16.47 -21.61 -22.25
N ARG A 12 -15.38 -20.85 -22.31
CA ARG A 12 -14.31 -20.88 -21.31
C ARG A 12 -14.90 -20.40 -19.97
N GLU A 13 -15.24 -21.34 -19.09
CA GLU A 13 -15.24 -21.07 -17.64
C GLU A 13 -13.80 -20.77 -17.23
N VAL A 14 -13.50 -19.52 -16.87
CA VAL A 14 -12.30 -19.19 -16.11
C VAL A 14 -12.62 -19.53 -14.66
N ARG A 15 -12.27 -20.75 -14.23
CA ARG A 15 -12.23 -21.09 -12.81
C ARG A 15 -10.93 -20.53 -12.25
N ASN A 16 -11.03 -19.50 -11.41
CA ASN A 16 -9.95 -19.13 -10.50
C ASN A 16 -9.79 -20.29 -9.51
N THR A 17 -8.87 -21.19 -9.81
CA THR A 17 -8.35 -22.14 -8.83
C THR A 17 -7.21 -21.41 -8.14
N TYR A 18 -7.44 -20.98 -6.90
CA TYR A 18 -6.35 -20.59 -6.03
C TYR A 18 -5.49 -21.83 -5.80
N ASP A 19 -4.21 -21.73 -6.14
CA ASP A 19 -3.24 -22.75 -5.80
C ASP A 19 -3.14 -22.82 -4.27
N THR A 20 -3.46 -23.97 -3.69
CA THR A 20 -3.41 -24.19 -2.24
C THR A 20 -2.12 -24.88 -1.81
N ASP A 21 -1.16 -25.05 -2.72
CA ASP A 21 0.11 -25.65 -2.39
C ASP A 21 0.86 -24.78 -1.40
N THR A 22 1.22 -25.38 -0.26
CA THR A 22 1.93 -24.70 0.81
C THR A 22 3.37 -24.48 0.37
N VAL A 23 3.66 -23.28 -0.16
CA VAL A 23 5.05 -22.88 -0.42
C VAL A 23 5.76 -22.75 0.92
N VAL A 24 6.68 -23.68 1.19
CA VAL A 24 7.61 -23.59 2.32
C VAL A 24 8.64 -22.53 1.96
N VAL A 25 8.42 -21.31 2.42
CA VAL A 25 9.37 -20.21 2.27
C VAL A 25 10.47 -20.40 3.33
N ASP A 26 11.70 -20.68 2.89
CA ASP A 26 12.87 -20.55 3.77
C ASP A 26 13.01 -19.06 4.11
N SER A 27 13.12 -18.72 5.39
CA SER A 27 13.33 -17.34 5.86
C SER A 27 14.63 -16.71 5.32
N ARG A 28 15.44 -17.46 4.56
CA ARG A 28 16.68 -17.03 3.91
C ARG A 28 16.60 -16.98 2.38
N THR A 29 15.51 -17.40 1.74
CA THR A 29 15.32 -17.22 0.29
C THR A 29 14.77 -15.81 -0.01
N GLY A 30 15.43 -15.07 -0.90
CA GLY A 30 15.18 -13.65 -1.12
C GLY A 30 13.73 -13.30 -1.47
N HIS A 31 13.16 -12.32 -0.75
CA HIS A 31 11.82 -11.75 -0.96
C HIS A 31 11.80 -10.65 -2.03
N TRP A 32 12.74 -10.72 -2.97
CA TRP A 32 13.08 -9.64 -3.88
C TRP A 32 12.97 -10.13 -5.32
N THR A 33 12.22 -9.41 -6.13
CA THR A 33 12.16 -9.64 -7.58
C THR A 33 12.62 -8.39 -8.29
N ALA A 34 13.72 -8.48 -9.03
CA ALA A 34 14.10 -7.44 -9.98
C ALA A 34 13.02 -7.37 -11.09
N PRO A 35 12.66 -6.18 -11.58
CA PRO A 35 11.78 -6.05 -12.74
C PRO A 35 12.42 -6.77 -13.94
N PHE A 36 11.62 -7.58 -14.64
CA PHE A 36 12.05 -8.23 -15.87
C PHE A 36 12.40 -7.15 -16.92
N HIS A 37 13.68 -7.05 -17.27
CA HIS A 37 14.15 -6.31 -18.43
C HIS A 37 14.12 -7.22 -19.67
N ASP A 38 12.94 -7.59 -20.17
CA ASP A 38 12.79 -8.03 -21.55
C ASP A 38 12.22 -6.89 -22.39
N GLY A 39 13.12 -6.24 -23.15
CA GLY A 39 12.80 -5.15 -24.08
C GLY A 39 11.96 -5.57 -25.30
N SER A 40 10.96 -6.43 -25.14
CA SER A 40 9.93 -6.68 -26.17
C SER A 40 8.67 -5.90 -25.83
N GLY A 41 8.63 -4.65 -26.28
CA GLY A 41 7.40 -3.86 -26.30
C GLY A 41 6.31 -4.58 -27.09
N HIS A 42 5.30 -5.10 -26.40
CA HIS A 42 4.02 -5.38 -27.01
C HIS A 42 3.28 -4.06 -27.17
N SER A 43 3.35 -3.51 -28.38
CA SER A 43 2.49 -2.43 -28.85
C SER A 43 1.02 -2.84 -28.73
N TYR A 44 0.28 -2.22 -27.82
CA TYR A 44 -1.18 -2.32 -27.83
C TYR A 44 -1.70 -1.59 -29.07
N ALA A 45 -2.21 -2.36 -30.02
CA ALA A 45 -2.94 -1.83 -31.15
C ALA A 45 -4.20 -1.11 -30.66
N ALA A 46 -4.37 0.14 -31.09
CA ALA A 46 -5.60 0.89 -30.89
C ALA A 46 -6.79 0.12 -31.49
N ILE A 47 -7.74 -0.26 -30.66
CA ILE A 47 -9.03 -0.79 -31.11
C ILE A 47 -9.87 0.42 -31.51
N SER A 48 -10.01 0.66 -32.80
CA SER A 48 -10.97 1.62 -33.37
C SER A 48 -12.39 1.09 -33.18
N GLU A 49 -13.27 1.86 -32.53
CA GLU A 49 -14.69 1.55 -32.46
C GLU A 49 -15.38 1.74 -33.83
N PRO A 50 -16.29 0.84 -34.25
CA PRO A 50 -17.14 1.08 -35.40
C PRO A 50 -18.38 1.89 -35.00
N ASN A 51 -18.59 3.00 -35.70
CA ASN A 51 -19.81 3.80 -35.71
C ASN A 51 -21.06 2.94 -35.95
N GLY A 52 -22.11 3.14 -35.15
CA GLY A 52 -23.43 2.53 -35.40
C GLY A 52 -24.48 2.91 -34.36
N ALA A 53 -25.31 3.88 -34.71
CA ALA A 53 -26.35 4.48 -33.89
C ALA A 53 -27.47 3.51 -33.47
N PHE A 54 -27.91 3.61 -32.21
CA PHE A 54 -29.33 3.52 -31.87
C PHE A 54 -29.67 4.57 -30.80
N VAL A 55 -30.59 5.46 -31.19
CA VAL A 55 -31.17 6.55 -30.40
C VAL A 55 -32.24 5.98 -29.49
N GLY A 56 -32.12 6.24 -28.19
CA GLY A 56 -33.14 5.97 -27.19
C GLY A 56 -32.94 6.89 -25.99
N ASN A 57 -33.59 8.05 -26.02
CA ASN A 57 -33.52 9.10 -25.02
C ASN A 57 -33.84 8.61 -23.61
N ASN A 58 -32.90 8.76 -22.68
CA ASN A 58 -33.20 9.29 -21.34
C ASN A 58 -32.00 10.08 -20.81
N LYS A 59 -32.25 11.36 -20.53
CA LYS A 59 -31.30 12.34 -20.04
C LYS A 59 -30.81 11.98 -18.63
N ALA A 60 -29.50 11.78 -18.48
CA ALA A 60 -28.66 12.50 -17.53
C ALA A 60 -27.20 12.30 -17.99
N SER A 61 -26.57 13.36 -18.49
CA SER A 61 -25.19 13.35 -18.95
C SER A 61 -24.25 13.35 -17.75
N ASN A 62 -23.36 12.38 -17.64
CA ASN A 62 -22.19 12.49 -16.75
C ASN A 62 -20.98 11.68 -17.25
N THR A 63 -20.86 11.53 -18.57
CA THR A 63 -19.73 10.83 -19.21
C THR A 63 -18.62 11.76 -19.70
N ALA A 64 -18.70 13.07 -19.40
CA ALA A 64 -17.68 14.05 -19.80
C ALA A 64 -16.64 14.38 -18.71
N GLY A 65 -16.70 13.75 -17.52
CA GLY A 65 -15.88 14.18 -16.37
C GLY A 65 -14.60 13.38 -16.08
N ILE A 66 -14.39 12.21 -16.71
CA ILE A 66 -13.34 11.27 -16.26
C ILE A 66 -12.11 11.26 -17.19
N ASN A 67 -12.29 11.50 -18.49
CA ASN A 67 -11.14 11.63 -19.41
C ASN A 67 -10.45 12.99 -19.33
N GLU A 68 -11.15 14.05 -18.89
CA GLU A 68 -10.54 15.37 -18.62
C GLU A 68 -9.89 15.47 -17.23
N ALA A 69 -10.02 14.44 -16.38
CA ALA A 69 -9.37 14.43 -15.07
C ALA A 69 -7.89 14.02 -15.14
N TYR A 70 -7.46 13.32 -16.19
CA TYR A 70 -6.09 12.84 -16.35
C TYR A 70 -5.29 13.59 -17.43
N GLU A 71 -5.95 14.13 -18.45
CA GLU A 71 -5.30 14.94 -19.48
C GLU A 71 -5.45 16.44 -19.18
N GLY A 72 -4.51 17.01 -18.42
CA GLY A 72 -4.30 18.46 -18.41
C GLY A 72 -4.43 19.20 -17.08
N ARG A 73 -4.36 18.51 -15.92
CA ARG A 73 -4.02 19.19 -14.66
C ARG A 73 -2.60 18.85 -14.28
N HIS A 74 -1.85 19.88 -13.91
CA HIS A 74 -0.55 19.76 -13.25
C HIS A 74 -0.72 19.04 -11.90
N ASP A 75 -0.99 17.74 -11.93
CA ASP A 75 -0.53 16.87 -10.85
C ASP A 75 0.99 17.02 -10.88
N GLY A 76 1.55 17.62 -9.83
CA GLY A 76 2.96 17.96 -9.79
C GLY A 76 3.77 16.71 -10.14
N LEU A 77 4.63 16.82 -11.18
CA LEU A 77 5.64 15.80 -11.44
C LEU A 77 6.31 15.49 -10.09
N ASN A 78 6.19 14.24 -9.62
CA ASN A 78 6.66 13.74 -8.32
C ASN A 78 5.73 13.96 -7.10
N SER A 79 4.40 14.00 -7.28
CA SER A 79 3.48 13.90 -6.13
C SER A 79 3.68 12.57 -5.38
N PRO A 80 3.85 12.58 -4.05
CA PRO A 80 3.98 11.35 -3.27
C PRO A 80 2.64 10.59 -3.30
N PHE A 81 2.70 9.26 -3.35
CA PHE A 81 1.50 8.42 -3.29
C PHE A 81 1.62 7.35 -2.22
N GLY A 82 0.47 7.02 -1.61
CA GLY A 82 0.34 6.00 -0.60
C GLY A 82 -0.74 5.03 -1.03
N VAL A 83 -0.48 3.73 -0.93
CA VAL A 83 -1.44 2.70 -1.34
C VAL A 83 -1.83 1.89 -0.13
N SER A 84 -3.12 1.63 0.03
CA SER A 84 -3.61 0.71 1.04
C SER A 84 -4.74 -0.15 0.48
N GLN A 85 -5.12 -1.18 1.21
CA GLN A 85 -6.27 -2.00 0.89
C GLN A 85 -7.10 -2.19 2.14
N LEU A 86 -8.41 -2.19 1.99
CA LEU A 86 -9.36 -2.49 3.05
C LEU A 86 -10.27 -3.63 2.63
N TRP A 87 -10.70 -4.41 3.63
CA TRP A 87 -11.66 -5.48 3.44
C TRP A 87 -13.03 -5.01 3.88
N THR A 88 -14.00 -5.01 2.98
CA THR A 88 -15.40 -4.78 3.35
C THR A 88 -16.13 -6.10 3.50
N LYS A 89 -16.97 -6.18 4.54
CA LYS A 89 -18.02 -7.19 4.62
C LYS A 89 -19.36 -6.47 4.44
N PRO A 90 -19.96 -6.51 3.24
CA PRO A 90 -21.29 -5.96 3.04
C PRO A 90 -22.30 -6.59 4.01
N THR A 91 -23.38 -5.87 4.33
CA THR A 91 -24.47 -6.37 5.18
C THR A 91 -25.27 -7.50 4.51
N GLU A 92 -25.05 -7.77 3.23
CA GLU A 92 -25.62 -8.87 2.47
C GLU A 92 -24.56 -9.95 2.17
N ALA A 93 -25.00 -11.15 1.75
CA ALA A 93 -24.16 -12.32 1.48
C ALA A 93 -23.24 -12.18 0.23
N LEU A 94 -22.68 -10.99 0.01
CA LEU A 94 -21.62 -10.79 -0.96
C LEU A 94 -20.30 -11.36 -0.41
N PRO A 95 -19.42 -11.88 -1.27
CA PRO A 95 -18.07 -12.24 -0.88
C PRO A 95 -17.36 -11.03 -0.28
N GLU A 96 -16.35 -11.28 0.54
CA GLU A 96 -15.49 -10.22 1.08
C GLU A 96 -14.74 -9.57 -0.08
N ILE A 97 -15.03 -8.31 -0.36
CA ILE A 97 -14.47 -7.61 -1.52
C ILE A 97 -13.34 -6.72 -1.02
N PRO A 98 -12.08 -6.95 -1.46
CA PRO A 98 -11.00 -6.03 -1.20
C PRO A 98 -11.25 -4.74 -1.99
N GLN A 99 -11.06 -3.61 -1.32
CA GLN A 99 -11.02 -2.30 -1.95
C GLN A 99 -9.60 -1.76 -1.82
N THR A 100 -8.97 -1.45 -2.95
CA THR A 100 -7.66 -0.81 -3.00
C THR A 100 -7.85 0.70 -3.06
N GLU A 101 -7.06 1.44 -2.30
CA GLU A 101 -7.11 2.89 -2.20
C GLU A 101 -5.73 3.45 -2.49
N VAL A 102 -5.67 4.45 -3.37
CA VAL A 102 -4.47 5.24 -3.63
C VAL A 102 -4.74 6.66 -3.17
N PHE A 103 -3.84 7.16 -2.33
CA PHE A 103 -3.86 8.52 -1.80
C PHE A 103 -2.70 9.31 -2.41
N TYR A 104 -2.93 10.57 -2.72
CA TYR A 104 -1.91 11.46 -3.31
C TYR A 104 -2.21 12.92 -2.98
N ILE A 105 -1.21 13.79 -3.20
CA ILE A 105 -1.37 15.23 -3.01
C ILE A 105 -1.77 15.86 -4.34
N GLY A 106 -2.97 16.41 -4.40
CA GLY A 106 -3.51 17.18 -5.51
C GLY A 106 -3.35 18.69 -5.34
N SER A 107 -3.56 19.45 -6.42
CA SER A 107 -3.47 20.91 -6.41
C SER A 107 -4.67 21.58 -5.69
N PRO A 108 -4.46 22.65 -4.90
CA PRO A 108 -3.18 23.29 -4.59
C PRO A 108 -2.38 22.61 -3.48
N ASP A 109 -2.98 21.73 -2.66
CA ASP A 109 -2.33 20.98 -1.55
C ASP A 109 -3.30 20.00 -0.86
N ASN A 110 -4.30 19.50 -1.59
CA ASN A 110 -5.35 18.66 -1.00
C ASN A 110 -4.96 17.20 -1.02
N ILE A 111 -5.28 16.47 0.04
CA ILE A 111 -5.23 15.01 0.00
C ILE A 111 -6.41 14.53 -0.84
N LEU A 112 -6.08 13.83 -1.92
CA LEU A 112 -7.05 13.20 -2.80
C LEU A 112 -6.86 11.69 -2.73
N GLY A 113 -7.90 10.97 -3.16
CA GLY A 113 -7.79 9.54 -3.33
C GLY A 113 -8.67 9.00 -4.43
N VAL A 114 -8.29 7.83 -4.92
CA VAL A 114 -9.06 7.00 -5.84
C VAL A 114 -9.12 5.61 -5.24
N ASN A 115 -10.28 4.97 -5.32
CA ASN A 115 -10.47 3.60 -4.88
C ASN A 115 -10.98 2.69 -6.01
N TRP A 116 -10.62 1.42 -5.89
CA TRP A 116 -10.99 0.35 -6.81
C TRP A 116 -11.53 -0.81 -6.00
N ARG A 117 -12.64 -1.38 -6.45
CA ARG A 117 -13.17 -2.65 -5.97
C ARG A 117 -13.93 -3.35 -7.08
N GLU A 118 -14.26 -4.62 -6.88
CA GLU A 118 -15.11 -5.34 -7.81
C GLU A 118 -16.45 -4.59 -8.02
N GLY A 119 -16.83 -4.42 -9.29
CA GLY A 119 -18.01 -3.64 -9.68
C GLY A 119 -17.77 -2.14 -9.85
N PHE A 120 -16.59 -1.60 -9.53
CA PHE A 120 -16.23 -0.22 -9.88
C PHE A 120 -15.72 -0.10 -11.32
N SER A 121 -15.72 1.14 -11.82
CA SER A 121 -15.15 1.45 -13.13
C SER A 121 -13.65 1.10 -13.16
N ARG A 122 -13.10 0.81 -14.34
CA ARG A 122 -11.65 0.55 -14.49
C ARG A 122 -10.79 1.74 -14.02
N GLY A 123 -11.30 2.96 -14.14
CA GLY A 123 -10.63 4.17 -13.67
C GLY A 123 -10.76 4.40 -12.15
N GLY A 124 -11.41 3.49 -11.42
CA GLY A 124 -11.73 3.68 -10.02
C GLY A 124 -12.89 4.66 -9.81
N LEU A 125 -13.11 5.03 -8.56
CA LEU A 125 -13.99 6.13 -8.16
C LEU A 125 -13.23 7.06 -7.20
N PRO A 126 -13.60 8.35 -7.11
CA PRO A 126 -13.04 9.24 -6.10
C PRO A 126 -13.24 8.65 -4.70
N ASP A 127 -12.19 8.68 -3.90
CA ASP A 127 -12.24 8.24 -2.52
C ASP A 127 -12.82 9.33 -1.60
N SER A 128 -13.54 8.91 -0.57
CA SER A 128 -14.17 9.80 0.43
C SER A 128 -13.19 10.72 1.17
N VAL A 129 -11.88 10.40 1.18
CA VAL A 129 -10.84 11.32 1.69
C VAL A 129 -10.87 12.67 0.97
N SER A 130 -11.25 12.68 -0.31
CA SER A 130 -11.28 13.86 -1.18
C SER A 130 -12.39 14.85 -0.77
N GLU A 131 -13.39 14.40 -0.01
CA GLU A 131 -14.48 15.23 0.50
C GLU A 131 -14.09 15.98 1.78
N GLY A 132 -13.04 15.53 2.47
CA GLY A 132 -12.62 16.08 3.76
C GLY A 132 -11.89 17.43 3.67
N GLY A 133 -11.44 17.84 2.47
CA GLY A 133 -10.73 19.11 2.28
C GLY A 133 -9.42 19.22 3.07
N TYR A 134 -8.80 18.09 3.39
CA TYR A 134 -7.56 18.05 4.16
C TYR A 134 -6.42 18.69 3.36
N THR A 135 -5.81 19.71 3.95
CA THR A 135 -4.71 20.47 3.34
C THR A 135 -3.45 20.36 4.19
N LEU A 136 -2.31 20.25 3.50
CA LEU A 136 -0.98 20.31 4.12
C LEU A 136 -0.16 21.34 3.37
N SER A 137 0.39 22.33 4.08
CA SER A 137 1.20 23.38 3.45
C SER A 137 2.39 22.79 2.68
N ASN A 138 2.44 23.00 1.36
CA ASN A 138 3.46 22.47 0.45
C ASN A 138 4.90 22.88 0.76
N THR A 139 5.74 21.86 0.92
CA THR A 139 6.84 21.44 0.01
C THR A 139 7.55 20.27 0.68
N GLY A 140 7.77 19.17 -0.03
CA GLY A 140 8.43 17.97 0.53
C GLY A 140 7.54 17.05 1.37
N THR A 141 6.22 17.15 1.24
CA THR A 141 5.29 16.21 1.86
C THR A 141 5.59 14.79 1.40
N GLN A 142 5.54 13.84 2.34
CA GLN A 142 5.62 12.41 2.09
C GLN A 142 4.34 11.77 2.58
N ILE A 143 3.91 10.68 1.94
CA ILE A 143 2.68 9.97 2.29
C ILE A 143 2.98 8.49 2.48
N ALA A 144 2.33 7.87 3.46
CA ALA A 144 2.36 6.43 3.65
C ALA A 144 0.99 5.97 4.12
N ALA A 145 0.51 4.83 3.61
CA ALA A 145 -0.83 4.35 3.94
C ALA A 145 -0.80 2.87 4.31
N TYR A 146 -1.49 2.53 5.39
CA TYR A 146 -1.88 1.17 5.74
C TYR A 146 -3.19 1.26 6.49
N TRP A 147 -4.24 0.70 5.90
CA TRP A 147 -5.60 0.95 6.31
C TRP A 147 -5.84 0.61 7.81
N PRO A 148 -6.62 1.42 8.56
CA PRO A 148 -7.30 2.67 8.16
C PRO A 148 -6.46 3.97 8.30
N SER A 149 -5.14 3.89 8.34
CA SER A 149 -4.25 5.03 8.61
C SER A 149 -3.57 5.54 7.35
N THR A 150 -3.72 6.84 7.07
CA THR A 150 -2.92 7.56 6.08
C THR A 150 -2.07 8.61 6.79
N LEU A 151 -0.75 8.44 6.72
CA LEU A 151 0.23 9.33 7.32
C LEU A 151 0.73 10.32 6.30
N LEU A 152 0.91 11.56 6.74
CA LEU A 152 1.46 12.62 5.92
C LEU A 152 2.50 13.40 6.70
N GLN A 153 3.55 13.84 6.03
CA GLN A 153 4.55 14.73 6.59
C GLN A 153 4.27 16.19 6.22
N ALA A 154 4.11 17.05 7.21
CA ALA A 154 4.11 18.49 7.00
C ALA A 154 5.53 19.01 6.71
N SER A 155 5.63 20.18 6.09
CA SER A 155 6.92 20.79 5.69
C SER A 155 7.87 21.07 6.87
N ASN A 156 7.33 21.25 8.08
CA ASN A 156 8.11 21.40 9.30
C ASN A 156 8.65 20.08 9.86
N GLY A 157 8.36 18.94 9.21
CA GLY A 157 8.76 17.61 9.62
C GLY A 157 7.74 16.87 10.48
N ASP A 158 6.70 17.53 10.98
CA ASP A 158 5.68 16.88 11.80
C ASP A 158 4.89 15.87 10.98
N VAL A 159 4.64 14.70 11.56
CA VAL A 159 3.79 13.69 10.92
C VAL A 159 2.38 13.77 11.50
N VAL A 160 1.42 13.90 10.60
CA VAL A 160 -0.01 13.86 10.91
C VAL A 160 -0.64 12.61 10.34
N GLU A 161 -1.77 12.22 10.91
CA GLU A 161 -2.59 11.11 10.46
C GLU A 161 -3.98 11.60 10.08
N VAL A 162 -4.43 11.17 8.91
CA VAL A 162 -5.84 11.13 8.52
C VAL A 162 -6.30 9.68 8.66
N PHE A 163 -7.30 9.46 9.52
CA PHE A 163 -7.74 8.12 9.93
C PHE A 163 -9.16 7.86 9.46
N TYR A 164 -9.43 6.69 8.87
CA TYR A 164 -10.79 6.28 8.52
C TYR A 164 -11.50 5.62 9.69
N GLU A 165 -12.57 6.25 10.19
CA GLU A 165 -13.38 5.73 11.29
C GLU A 165 -14.45 4.78 10.76
N TYR A 166 -14.18 3.48 10.80
CA TYR A 166 -15.09 2.49 10.22
C TYR A 166 -16.45 2.38 10.93
N LYS A 167 -16.53 2.63 12.25
CA LYS A 167 -17.82 2.57 12.97
C LYS A 167 -18.69 3.80 12.74
N ALA A 168 -18.09 4.91 12.35
CA ALA A 168 -18.78 6.12 11.89
C ALA A 168 -18.19 6.49 10.52
N PRO A 169 -18.55 5.75 9.45
CA PRO A 169 -17.85 5.70 8.18
C PRO A 169 -17.50 7.07 7.58
N LYS A 170 -16.30 7.57 7.88
CA LYS A 170 -15.71 8.77 7.29
C LYS A 170 -14.26 8.92 7.73
N PHE A 171 -13.47 9.62 6.92
CA PHE A 171 -12.19 10.14 7.38
C PHE A 171 -12.39 11.18 8.48
N GLN A 172 -11.55 11.11 9.51
CA GLN A 172 -11.54 12.06 10.61
C GLN A 172 -10.60 13.22 10.32
N GLU A 173 -10.77 14.31 11.08
CA GLU A 173 -9.83 15.43 11.08
C GLU A 173 -8.38 14.96 11.27
N GLN A 174 -7.47 15.66 10.59
CA GLN A 174 -6.05 15.41 10.71
C GLN A 174 -5.58 15.65 12.15
N THR A 175 -4.61 14.85 12.58
CA THR A 175 -4.14 14.88 13.97
C THR A 175 -2.67 14.54 14.03
N ALA A 176 -1.95 15.16 14.96
CA ALA A 176 -0.55 14.88 15.19
C ALA A 176 -0.35 13.42 15.64
N VAL A 177 0.61 12.73 15.03
CA VAL A 177 1.07 11.41 15.49
C VAL A 177 1.96 11.53 16.73
N GLY A 178 2.59 12.70 16.92
CA GLY A 178 3.57 12.92 17.99
C GLY A 178 4.99 12.52 17.59
N ILE A 179 5.29 12.48 16.29
CA ILE A 179 6.64 12.29 15.75
C ILE A 179 7.00 13.47 14.85
N THR A 180 8.27 13.86 14.89
CA THR A 180 8.87 14.84 13.98
C THR A 180 9.99 14.14 13.22
N ALA A 181 9.80 13.99 11.92
CA ALA A 181 10.77 13.41 11.01
C ALA A 181 11.57 14.54 10.32
N SER A 182 12.74 14.22 9.76
CA SER A 182 13.44 15.14 8.87
C SER A 182 12.54 15.56 7.72
N PRO A 183 12.43 16.86 7.35
CA PRO A 183 11.62 17.29 6.21
C PRO A 183 11.97 16.51 4.93
N GLY A 184 10.96 15.97 4.23
CA GLY A 184 11.15 15.12 3.06
C GLY A 184 11.53 13.67 3.38
N SER A 185 11.51 13.25 4.65
CA SER A 185 11.77 11.87 5.04
C SER A 185 10.74 10.94 4.43
N ALA A 186 11.18 9.93 3.69
CA ALA A 186 10.34 8.79 3.36
C ALA A 186 9.66 8.25 4.64
N LEU A 187 8.40 7.86 4.50
CA LEU A 187 7.56 7.33 5.57
C LEU A 187 7.16 5.90 5.21
N VAL A 188 7.16 5.02 6.20
CA VAL A 188 6.60 3.67 6.09
C VAL A 188 5.63 3.46 7.24
N ILE A 189 4.44 2.93 6.95
CA ILE A 189 3.49 2.47 7.97
C ILE A 189 3.18 1.00 7.73
N LEU A 190 3.29 0.19 8.78
CA LEU A 190 3.10 -1.25 8.75
C LEU A 190 2.19 -1.72 9.89
N PRO A 191 1.53 -2.88 9.74
CA PRO A 191 0.82 -3.52 10.84
C PRO A 191 1.77 -3.94 11.95
N ARG A 192 1.25 -4.02 13.18
CA ARG A 192 1.94 -4.63 14.34
C ARG A 192 1.30 -5.92 14.83
N GLU A 193 0.14 -6.24 14.28
CA GLU A 193 -0.67 -7.39 14.64
C GLU A 193 -1.02 -8.14 13.35
N VAL A 194 -1.04 -9.46 13.43
CA VAL A 194 -1.44 -10.33 12.31
C VAL A 194 -2.88 -10.07 11.87
N ILE A 195 -3.76 -9.67 12.79
CA ILE A 195 -5.13 -9.32 12.48
C ILE A 195 -5.49 -7.99 13.12
N ARG A 196 -5.76 -6.99 12.30
CA ARG A 196 -6.03 -5.63 12.77
C ARG A 196 -7.53 -5.39 12.94
N SER A 197 -7.89 -4.68 14.01
CA SER A 197 -9.26 -4.16 14.14
C SER A 197 -9.53 -3.11 13.09
N ALA A 198 -10.68 -3.25 12.42
CA ALA A 198 -11.20 -2.34 11.43
C ALA A 198 -12.14 -1.32 12.08
N GLY A 199 -11.82 -0.74 13.24
CA GLY A 199 -12.78 0.02 14.06
C GLY A 199 -12.26 1.34 14.62
N GLU A 200 -12.95 1.86 15.63
CA GLU A 200 -12.63 3.11 16.34
C GLU A 200 -11.14 3.39 16.49
N ARG A 201 -10.72 4.62 16.16
CA ARG A 201 -9.33 5.04 16.21
C ARG A 201 -8.61 4.70 17.51
N THR A 202 -9.32 4.81 18.63
CA THR A 202 -8.84 4.46 19.97
C THR A 202 -8.51 2.99 20.12
N THR A 203 -9.05 2.10 19.29
CA THR A 203 -8.87 0.64 19.36
C THR A 203 -8.13 0.05 18.16
N SER A 204 -8.02 0.79 17.06
CA SER A 204 -7.52 0.26 15.76
C SER A 204 -6.28 0.97 15.24
N SER A 205 -5.61 1.74 16.07
CA SER A 205 -4.42 2.52 15.70
C SER A 205 -3.11 1.72 15.75
N SER A 206 -3.11 0.43 16.08
CA SER A 206 -1.89 -0.38 16.25
C SER A 206 -1.04 -0.39 14.98
N ALA A 207 0.08 0.32 14.97
CA ALA A 207 0.87 0.58 13.77
C ALA A 207 2.35 0.72 14.13
N ARG A 208 3.19 0.32 13.18
CA ARG A 208 4.63 0.57 13.16
C ARG A 208 4.89 1.64 12.12
N ILE A 209 5.58 2.69 12.52
CA ILE A 209 5.89 3.83 11.65
C ILE A 209 7.40 3.98 11.61
N ILE A 210 7.98 3.87 10.40
CA ILE A 210 9.41 4.08 10.19
C ILE A 210 9.64 5.40 9.48
N TYR A 211 10.60 6.17 9.98
CA TYR A 211 10.96 7.48 9.48
C TYR A 211 12.43 7.79 9.77
N ARG A 212 12.98 8.81 9.13
CA ARG A 212 14.31 9.36 9.41
C ARG A 212 14.17 10.56 10.34
N ASP A 213 14.84 10.57 11.48
CA ASP A 213 14.87 11.74 12.38
C ASP A 213 15.78 12.87 11.85
N THR A 214 15.83 14.00 12.56
CA THR A 214 16.65 15.17 12.21
C THR A 214 18.16 14.94 12.28
N ASP A 215 18.60 13.91 13.02
CA ASP A 215 20.00 13.50 13.12
C ASP A 215 20.41 12.52 12.01
N GLY A 216 19.46 12.12 11.17
CA GLY A 216 19.67 11.17 10.07
C GLY A 216 19.66 9.71 10.46
N ARG A 217 19.11 9.37 11.63
CA ARG A 217 18.92 7.99 12.07
C ARG A 217 17.53 7.51 11.65
N LEU A 218 17.44 6.25 11.26
CA LEU A 218 16.14 5.61 11.10
C LEU A 218 15.54 5.34 12.48
N GLN A 219 14.26 5.65 12.63
CA GLN A 219 13.50 5.52 13.86
C GLN A 219 12.30 4.63 13.64
N ASN A 220 11.97 3.85 14.66
CA ASN A 220 10.75 3.08 14.78
C ASN A 220 9.83 3.74 15.82
N TYR A 221 8.62 4.11 15.40
CA TYR A 221 7.55 4.49 16.28
C TYR A 221 6.45 3.43 16.23
N ASP A 222 6.38 2.63 17.29
CA ASP A 222 5.34 1.63 17.48
C ASP A 222 4.25 2.20 18.38
N ARG A 223 2.99 2.04 17.98
CA ARG A 223 1.83 2.28 18.86
C ARG A 223 0.93 1.05 18.94
N SER A 224 0.29 0.84 20.09
CA SER A 224 -0.64 -0.27 20.33
C SER A 224 -2.04 0.03 19.83
N SER A 225 -2.92 -0.97 19.83
CA SER A 225 -4.36 -0.74 19.96
C SER A 225 -4.57 0.12 21.22
N GLY A 226 -5.08 1.33 21.10
CA GLY A 226 -5.04 2.35 22.18
C GLY A 226 -4.37 3.66 21.77
N GLY A 227 -3.61 3.65 20.68
CA GLY A 227 -2.81 4.79 20.22
C GLY A 227 -1.62 5.11 21.12
N GLN A 228 -1.36 4.28 22.14
CA GLN A 228 -0.27 4.48 23.08
C GLN A 228 1.05 4.05 22.45
N LYS A 229 2.08 4.88 22.60
CA LYS A 229 3.44 4.53 22.21
C LYS A 229 3.89 3.28 22.97
N VAL A 230 4.44 2.32 22.25
CA VAL A 230 4.94 1.05 22.80
C VAL A 230 6.44 1.14 23.08
N THR A 231 6.90 0.41 24.09
CA THR A 231 8.30 0.36 24.53
C THR A 231 9.28 -0.16 23.48
N SER A 232 8.81 -0.90 22.48
CA SER A 232 9.62 -1.34 21.32
C SER A 232 9.96 -0.21 20.34
N SER A 233 9.43 0.99 20.55
CA SER A 233 9.80 2.19 19.77
C SER A 233 11.24 2.61 20.09
N GLY A 234 11.96 3.08 19.09
CA GLY A 234 13.32 3.59 19.26
C GLY A 234 14.10 3.64 17.97
N GLN A 235 15.38 3.95 18.11
CA GLN A 235 16.29 4.05 16.98
C GLN A 235 16.53 2.67 16.35
N LEU A 236 16.48 2.61 15.03
CA LEU A 236 16.90 1.47 14.23
C LEU A 236 18.41 1.51 13.95
N LEU A 237 18.97 0.38 13.54
CA LEU A 237 20.39 0.28 13.19
C LEU A 237 20.69 1.07 11.91
N GLY A 238 21.65 2.00 11.98
CA GLY A 238 22.14 2.75 10.81
C GLY A 238 21.73 4.22 10.76
N THR A 239 22.41 4.95 9.89
CA THR A 239 22.13 6.35 9.54
C THR A 239 22.04 6.46 8.04
N VAL A 240 21.10 7.25 7.56
CA VAL A 240 20.91 7.56 6.14
C VAL A 240 21.02 9.06 5.92
N ASP A 241 21.45 9.46 4.73
CA ASP A 241 21.45 10.87 4.36
C ASP A 241 20.03 11.39 4.06
N SER A 242 19.91 12.69 3.79
CA SER A 242 18.61 13.33 3.57
C SER A 242 17.96 12.96 2.23
N ASN A 243 18.73 12.37 1.31
CA ASN A 243 18.28 11.96 -0.01
C ASN A 243 18.32 10.43 -0.08
N PHE A 244 17.39 9.78 0.60
CA PHE A 244 17.29 8.32 0.66
C PHE A 244 15.90 7.88 0.21
N THR A 245 15.80 6.66 -0.34
CA THR A 245 14.51 6.00 -0.56
C THR A 245 14.30 4.94 0.50
N MET A 246 13.05 4.67 0.85
CA MET A 246 12.70 3.66 1.85
C MET A 246 11.33 3.07 1.57
N ALA A 247 11.23 1.76 1.74
CA ALA A 247 9.98 1.03 1.72
C ALA A 247 10.06 -0.14 2.71
N GLY A 248 8.94 -0.71 3.10
CA GLY A 248 8.95 -1.87 3.99
C GLY A 248 7.71 -2.71 3.84
N PHE A 249 7.81 -3.95 4.30
CA PHE A 249 6.67 -4.86 4.37
C PHE A 249 6.70 -5.70 5.64
N ALA A 250 5.55 -6.30 5.95
CA ALA A 250 5.43 -7.27 7.03
C ALA A 250 4.62 -8.49 6.59
N VAL A 251 4.95 -9.65 7.15
CA VAL A 251 4.16 -10.89 7.01
C VAL A 251 3.94 -11.53 8.38
N ALA A 252 2.95 -12.40 8.49
CA ALA A 252 2.80 -13.19 9.71
C ALA A 252 4.01 -14.11 9.90
N ARG A 253 4.45 -14.31 11.14
CA ARG A 253 5.50 -15.28 11.42
C ARG A 253 4.93 -16.69 11.34
N LEU A 254 5.67 -17.61 10.70
CA LEU A 254 5.42 -19.04 10.84
C LEU A 254 5.85 -19.45 12.25
N ASP A 255 4.90 -19.59 13.17
CA ASP A 255 5.18 -20.30 14.40
C ASP A 255 5.17 -21.81 14.13
N SER A 256 6.09 -22.54 14.73
CA SER A 256 6.23 -24.00 14.62
C SER A 256 5.09 -24.80 15.28
N GLY A 257 3.96 -24.16 15.59
CA GLY A 257 2.78 -24.75 16.22
C GLY A 257 1.49 -24.40 15.47
N SER A 258 0.49 -25.29 15.56
CA SER A 258 -0.79 -25.24 14.86
C SER A 258 -1.73 -24.09 15.22
N GLY A 259 -1.24 -23.06 15.93
CA GLY A 259 -2.04 -21.96 16.47
C GLY A 259 -1.93 -20.63 15.71
N GLY A 260 -1.05 -20.52 14.70
CA GLY A 260 -0.73 -19.25 14.05
C GLY A 260 0.00 -18.28 14.99
N SER A 261 1.08 -17.65 14.51
CA SER A 261 1.75 -16.64 15.32
C SER A 261 0.88 -15.39 15.45
N GLY A 262 0.88 -14.77 16.62
CA GLY A 262 0.49 -13.37 16.75
C GLY A 262 1.60 -12.39 16.32
N ALA A 263 2.81 -12.90 16.04
CA ALA A 263 3.98 -12.10 15.70
C ALA A 263 4.10 -11.88 14.19
N LEU A 264 4.83 -10.82 13.84
CA LEU A 264 5.15 -10.45 12.47
C LEU A 264 6.65 -10.60 12.23
N ASN A 265 6.99 -10.89 10.98
CA ASN A 265 8.31 -10.58 10.46
C ASN A 265 8.20 -9.27 9.67
N THR A 266 9.15 -8.36 9.87
CA THR A 266 9.16 -7.04 9.24
C THR A 266 10.50 -6.79 8.55
N TRP A 267 10.48 -6.20 7.35
CA TRP A 267 11.66 -5.76 6.62
C TRP A 267 11.50 -4.32 6.19
N ILE A 268 12.56 -3.54 6.34
CA ILE A 268 12.68 -2.15 5.88
C ILE A 268 13.87 -2.08 4.94
N LEU A 269 13.61 -1.76 3.68
CA LEU A 269 14.64 -1.52 2.67
C LEU A 269 14.87 -0.04 2.57
N TYR A 270 16.12 0.35 2.37
CA TYR A 270 16.48 1.71 2.10
C TYR A 270 17.69 1.79 1.18
N GLN A 271 17.78 2.86 0.41
CA GLN A 271 18.95 3.19 -0.39
C GLN A 271 19.53 4.52 0.07
N ASP A 272 20.74 4.48 0.64
CA ASP A 272 21.49 5.69 0.99
C ASP A 272 22.13 6.24 -0.29
N SER A 273 21.83 7.50 -0.66
CA SER A 273 22.33 8.05 -1.92
C SER A 273 23.85 8.27 -1.97
N LYS A 274 24.53 8.30 -0.81
CA LYS A 274 26.00 8.36 -0.77
C LYS A 274 26.64 7.05 -1.19
N THR A 275 26.01 5.93 -0.84
CA THR A 275 26.55 4.60 -1.17
C THR A 275 25.95 4.02 -2.45
N GLY A 276 24.73 4.45 -2.80
CA GLY A 276 23.93 3.87 -3.87
C GLY A 276 23.48 2.42 -3.60
N LYS A 277 23.81 1.85 -2.44
CA LYS A 277 23.49 0.46 -2.12
C LYS A 277 22.12 0.37 -1.48
N ILE A 278 21.29 -0.53 -1.98
CA ILE A 278 20.07 -0.94 -1.28
C ILE A 278 20.49 -1.87 -0.14
N SER A 279 20.09 -1.50 1.07
CA SER A 279 20.29 -2.28 2.29
C SER A 279 18.96 -2.52 2.97
N TYR A 280 18.87 -3.53 3.83
CA TYR A 280 17.67 -3.79 4.60
C TYR A 280 17.96 -4.04 6.08
N LEU A 281 17.00 -3.64 6.90
CA LEU A 281 16.86 -4.01 8.32
C LEU A 281 15.68 -4.93 8.45
N TYR A 282 15.73 -5.86 9.40
CA TYR A 282 14.63 -6.79 9.60
C TYR A 282 14.46 -7.19 11.06
N GLU A 283 13.24 -7.56 11.41
CA GLU A 283 12.88 -8.15 12.70
C GLU A 283 12.07 -9.41 12.39
N ASP A 284 12.66 -10.58 12.62
CA ASP A 284 12.12 -11.91 12.30
C ASP A 284 12.00 -12.81 13.54
N ASP A 285 12.46 -12.35 14.71
CA ASP A 285 12.34 -13.04 16.00
C ASP A 285 12.07 -12.03 17.15
N THR A 286 12.41 -12.39 18.38
CA THR A 286 12.25 -11.53 19.57
C THR A 286 13.56 -10.89 20.05
N THR A 287 14.65 -11.05 19.29
CA THR A 287 15.98 -10.50 19.62
C THR A 287 16.12 -9.03 19.21
N GLY A 288 15.13 -8.51 18.46
CA GLY A 288 15.07 -7.13 18.00
C GLY A 288 15.47 -6.99 16.53
N TRP A 289 15.73 -5.75 16.13
CA TRP A 289 16.13 -5.40 14.77
C TRP A 289 17.55 -5.88 14.45
N LYS A 290 17.71 -6.47 13.26
CA LYS A 290 18.95 -6.97 12.67
C LYS A 290 19.30 -6.17 11.42
N GLY A 291 20.52 -6.36 10.91
CA GLY A 291 21.08 -5.64 9.77
C GLY A 291 21.99 -4.45 10.18
N PRO A 292 22.39 -3.59 9.23
CA PRO A 292 22.02 -3.63 7.82
C PRO A 292 22.66 -4.78 7.05
N GLU A 293 21.86 -5.43 6.20
CA GLU A 293 22.30 -6.44 5.23
C GLU A 293 22.02 -5.96 3.80
N THR A 294 22.66 -6.59 2.81
CA THR A 294 22.42 -6.36 1.38
C THR A 294 22.43 -7.71 0.66
N ASP A 295 21.85 -7.75 -0.53
CA ASP A 295 21.72 -8.95 -1.36
C ASP A 295 22.27 -8.67 -2.76
N ALA A 296 22.84 -9.70 -3.40
CA ALA A 296 23.41 -9.59 -4.74
C ALA A 296 22.37 -9.19 -5.80
N VAL A 297 21.08 -9.44 -5.56
CA VAL A 297 19.97 -9.00 -6.44
C VAL A 297 19.91 -7.47 -6.59
N PHE A 298 20.46 -6.71 -5.62
CA PHE A 298 20.51 -5.25 -5.67
C PHE A 298 21.74 -4.70 -6.41
N GLU A 299 22.65 -5.56 -6.87
CA GLU A 299 23.84 -5.10 -7.59
C GLU A 299 23.46 -4.42 -8.90
N GLY A 300 23.99 -3.20 -9.10
CA GLY A 300 23.71 -2.40 -10.30
C GLY A 300 22.40 -1.60 -10.27
N ALA A 301 21.68 -1.58 -9.15
CA ALA A 301 20.54 -0.68 -8.97
C ALA A 301 20.93 0.79 -9.23
N ASN A 302 20.01 1.56 -9.82
CA ASN A 302 20.21 2.99 -10.06
C ASN A 302 20.29 3.75 -8.72
N ASN A 303 20.90 4.93 -8.73
CA ASN A 303 20.96 5.79 -7.56
C ASN A 303 20.47 7.21 -7.93
N PRO A 304 19.23 7.60 -7.56
CA PRO A 304 18.30 6.87 -6.72
C PRO A 304 17.49 5.79 -7.48
N THR A 305 17.13 4.72 -6.76
CA THR A 305 16.14 3.71 -7.12
C THR A 305 14.91 3.90 -6.24
N GLN A 306 13.72 3.94 -6.86
CA GLN A 306 12.45 3.99 -6.15
C GLN A 306 12.14 2.60 -5.58
N LEU A 307 11.79 2.54 -4.29
CA LEU A 307 11.46 1.30 -3.62
C LEU A 307 9.95 1.26 -3.36
N ALA A 308 9.32 0.13 -3.67
CA ALA A 308 7.92 -0.12 -3.35
C ALA A 308 7.80 -1.50 -2.71
N CYS A 309 7.17 -1.56 -1.55
CA CYS A 309 6.95 -2.81 -0.83
C CYS A 309 5.46 -2.96 -0.55
N VAL A 310 4.96 -4.17 -0.68
CA VAL A 310 3.55 -4.47 -0.51
C VAL A 310 3.37 -5.35 0.71
N THR A 311 2.46 -4.95 1.60
CA THR A 311 1.98 -5.77 2.71
C THR A 311 0.52 -6.07 2.46
N ALA A 312 0.11 -7.33 2.59
CA ALA A 312 -1.30 -7.68 2.50
C ALA A 312 -2.14 -6.90 3.52
N SER A 313 -3.37 -6.55 3.16
CA SER A 313 -4.28 -5.95 4.14
C SER A 313 -4.76 -7.01 5.12
N SER A 314 -4.92 -6.62 6.38
CA SER A 314 -5.52 -7.46 7.41
C SER A 314 -6.70 -6.75 8.07
N ALA A 315 -7.71 -7.53 8.41
CA ALA A 315 -8.94 -7.02 9.02
C ALA A 315 -9.51 -8.04 10.00
N LYS A 316 -10.16 -7.54 11.06
CA LYS A 316 -10.95 -8.34 12.00
C LYS A 316 -12.38 -8.54 11.53
N VAL A 317 -12.90 -7.60 10.74
CA VAL A 317 -14.24 -7.65 10.16
C VAL A 317 -14.16 -7.20 8.70
N PRO A 318 -14.24 -8.12 7.72
CA PRO A 318 -14.21 -9.57 7.89
C PRO A 318 -12.89 -10.08 8.50
N GLN A 319 -12.86 -11.31 8.99
CA GLN A 319 -11.64 -11.89 9.57
C GLN A 319 -10.68 -12.32 8.46
N VAL A 320 -9.74 -11.43 8.13
CA VAL A 320 -8.68 -11.63 7.15
C VAL A 320 -7.34 -11.38 7.84
N PRO A 321 -6.69 -12.41 8.41
CA PRO A 321 -5.37 -12.25 9.01
C PRO A 321 -4.28 -12.14 7.93
N LEU A 322 -3.15 -11.52 8.29
CA LEU A 322 -1.91 -11.70 7.56
C LEU A 322 -1.52 -13.19 7.58
N VAL A 323 -0.88 -13.62 6.51
CA VAL A 323 -0.31 -14.95 6.38
C VAL A 323 1.19 -14.84 6.17
N ALA A 324 1.93 -15.91 6.43
CA ALA A 324 3.38 -15.88 6.34
C ALA A 324 3.92 -15.94 4.91
N SER A 325 3.14 -16.55 4.01
CA SER A 325 3.39 -16.54 2.58
C SER A 325 2.15 -15.99 1.90
N HIS A 326 2.30 -14.82 1.30
CA HIS A 326 1.28 -14.21 0.46
C HIS A 326 1.97 -13.69 -0.80
N ASP A 327 1.45 -14.02 -1.98
CA ASP A 327 2.04 -13.64 -3.27
C ASP A 327 2.24 -12.11 -3.43
N LEU A 328 1.45 -11.32 -2.71
CA LEU A 328 1.51 -9.87 -2.71
C LEU A 328 2.60 -9.33 -1.77
N SER A 329 3.17 -10.12 -0.87
CA SER A 329 4.14 -9.62 0.12
C SER A 329 5.57 -9.68 -0.42
N HIS A 330 5.96 -8.65 -1.16
CA HIS A 330 7.28 -8.51 -1.77
C HIS A 330 7.67 -7.02 -1.91
N CYS A 331 8.92 -6.77 -2.28
CA CYS A 331 9.35 -5.45 -2.72
C CYS A 331 9.87 -5.46 -4.16
N SER A 332 9.69 -4.32 -4.80
CA SER A 332 10.13 -3.99 -6.16
C SER A 332 11.05 -2.76 -6.10
N PHE A 333 12.06 -2.75 -6.96
CA PHE A 333 13.13 -1.73 -7.00
C PHE A 333 13.67 -1.56 -8.42
#